data_AF-A0A0S6UL74-F1
#
_entry.id   AF-A0A0S6UL74-F1
#
_cell.length_a   1.000
_cell.length_b   1.000
_cell.length_c   1.000
_cell.angle_alpha   90.00
_cell.angle_beta   90.00
_cell.angle_gamma   90.00
#
_symmetry.space_group_name_H-M   'P 1'
#
loop_
_entity.id
_entity.type
_entity.pdbx_description
1 polymer ?
#
loop_
_entity_poly.entity_id
_entity_poly.type
_entity_poly.pdbx_seq_one_letter_code
_entity_poly.pdbx_strand_id
1 'polypeptide(L)'
;MPPAQIAPSQIAPGQVAPGYRQPPQQQAAQPAYEQPQIAAPAPIVQEQPAPGAPGTRRRGDAFDPNQNPNAPGAPRALGGGQQPMPAVTPGGGRNPGEPLDLANTSPRYQQGVPPAAQPGYPPAQSNYPAPAGGTALATLPPSATPRDEFDLGIGYMQRKDYALAEQTMKNFTQKFPGDPLVGDAQYWLGESYFQRQQYRDSAEAFLAVTTKYEKSAKAPDALLRLGQSLAALKEKEAACAAFGEIGRKYPRASAGVKATVDREQKRVKC
;
A
#
# COMPACT_ATOMS: atom_id res chain seq x y z
N MET A 1 4.51 3.17 71.38
CA MET A 1 3.89 3.24 70.05
C MET A 1 3.82 1.82 69.50
N PRO A 2 2.65 1.17 69.48
CA PRO A 2 2.49 -0.19 68.97
C PRO A 2 2.38 -0.23 67.42
N PRO A 3 2.83 -1.32 66.77
CA PRO A 3 2.71 -1.48 65.32
C PRO A 3 1.29 -1.89 64.90
N ALA A 4 0.79 -1.25 63.85
CA ALA A 4 -0.53 -1.51 63.26
C ALA A 4 -0.55 -2.89 62.59
N GLN A 5 -1.50 -3.73 63.01
CA GLN A 5 -1.77 -5.04 62.45
C GLN A 5 -2.65 -4.88 61.20
N ILE A 6 -2.24 -5.50 60.10
CA ILE A 6 -3.02 -5.59 58.85
C ILE A 6 -3.93 -6.82 58.96
N ALA A 7 -5.24 -6.60 58.95
CA ALA A 7 -6.23 -7.67 58.88
C ALA A 7 -6.46 -8.11 57.42
N PRO A 8 -6.59 -9.43 57.13
CA PRO A 8 -6.97 -9.92 55.81
C PRO A 8 -8.49 -9.88 55.65
N SER A 9 -8.98 -9.03 54.74
CA SER A 9 -10.39 -9.03 54.33
C SER A 9 -10.65 -10.14 53.33
N GLN A 10 -11.74 -10.85 53.58
CA GLN A 10 -12.11 -12.14 53.04
C GLN A 10 -12.69 -12.03 51.62
N ILE A 11 -12.42 -13.03 50.80
CA ILE A 11 -12.97 -13.21 49.45
C ILE A 11 -14.38 -13.80 49.59
N ALA A 12 -15.40 -13.06 49.15
CA ALA A 12 -16.77 -13.57 49.03
C ALA A 12 -16.97 -14.25 47.66
N PRO A 13 -17.60 -15.44 47.59
CA PRO A 13 -17.98 -16.06 46.32
C PRO A 13 -19.40 -15.67 45.91
N GLY A 14 -19.59 -15.47 44.61
CA GLY A 14 -20.91 -15.61 43.98
C GLY A 14 -21.66 -14.32 43.74
N GLN A 15 -21.47 -13.73 42.56
CA GLN A 15 -22.56 -13.10 41.83
C GLN A 15 -22.50 -13.53 40.35
N VAL A 16 -23.44 -14.39 40.01
CA VAL A 16 -23.81 -14.82 38.66
C VAL A 16 -24.19 -13.60 37.80
N ALA A 17 -23.59 -13.52 36.62
CA ALA A 17 -23.85 -12.47 35.64
C ALA A 17 -25.34 -12.48 35.21
N PRO A 18 -25.99 -11.31 35.06
CA PRO A 18 -27.29 -11.25 34.43
C PRO A 18 -27.13 -11.53 32.92
N GLY A 19 -27.83 -12.56 32.45
CA GLY A 19 -27.89 -12.91 31.04
C GLY A 19 -28.40 -11.75 30.20
N TYR A 20 -27.68 -11.46 29.12
CA TYR A 20 -28.15 -10.56 28.07
C TYR A 20 -29.37 -11.19 27.39
N ARG A 21 -30.56 -10.76 27.81
CA ARG A 21 -31.81 -10.98 27.07
C ARG A 21 -31.72 -10.18 25.77
N GLN A 22 -31.70 -10.88 24.64
CA GLN A 22 -31.89 -10.23 23.34
C GLN A 22 -33.28 -9.57 23.27
N PRO A 23 -33.39 -8.32 22.82
CA PRO A 23 -34.69 -7.74 22.48
C PRO A 23 -35.23 -8.40 21.19
N PRO A 24 -36.55 -8.59 21.05
CA PRO A 24 -37.15 -9.15 19.86
C PRO A 24 -36.91 -8.23 18.66
N GLN A 25 -36.50 -8.81 17.53
CA GLN A 25 -36.45 -8.11 16.25
C GLN A 25 -37.87 -7.64 15.90
N GLN A 26 -38.12 -6.34 16.03
CA GLN A 26 -39.22 -5.71 15.35
C GLN A 26 -38.85 -5.63 13.88
N GLN A 27 -39.57 -6.38 13.03
CA GLN A 27 -39.70 -6.07 11.62
C GLN A 27 -40.27 -4.64 11.52
N ALA A 28 -39.37 -3.66 11.43
CA ALA A 28 -39.73 -2.33 10.97
C ALA A 28 -40.07 -2.45 9.48
N ALA A 29 -41.36 -2.30 9.18
CA ALA A 29 -41.85 -2.07 7.83
C ALA A 29 -41.01 -0.97 7.18
N GLN A 30 -40.45 -1.28 6.02
CA GLN A 30 -39.73 -0.31 5.20
C GLN A 30 -40.73 0.80 4.83
N PRO A 31 -40.39 2.10 5.02
CA PRO A 31 -41.13 3.13 4.31
C PRO A 31 -40.85 2.92 2.83
N ALA A 32 -41.93 2.67 2.07
CA ALA A 32 -41.91 2.68 0.63
C ALA A 32 -41.40 4.05 0.17
N TYR A 33 -40.17 4.10 -0.32
CA TYR A 33 -39.75 5.20 -1.15
C TYR A 33 -40.49 5.04 -2.48
N GLU A 34 -41.45 5.92 -2.71
CA GLU A 34 -42.04 6.11 -4.02
C GLU A 34 -40.92 6.49 -5.00
N GLN A 35 -40.55 5.55 -5.88
CA GLN A 35 -39.74 5.87 -7.04
C GLN A 35 -40.53 6.84 -7.92
N PRO A 36 -39.96 7.98 -8.37
CA PRO A 36 -40.49 8.66 -9.53
C PRO A 36 -40.43 7.68 -10.71
N GLN A 37 -41.59 7.22 -11.18
CA GLN A 37 -41.70 6.47 -12.41
C GLN A 37 -41.18 7.34 -13.55
N ILE A 38 -39.98 7.02 -14.01
CA ILE A 38 -39.45 7.55 -15.27
C ILE A 38 -40.34 6.97 -16.36
N ALA A 39 -41.07 7.84 -17.04
CA ALA A 39 -41.97 7.48 -18.13
C ALA A 39 -41.26 6.56 -19.15
N ALA A 40 -41.95 5.50 -19.55
CA ALA A 40 -41.50 4.60 -20.59
C ALA A 40 -41.16 5.39 -21.87
N PRO A 41 -40.07 5.06 -22.58
CA PRO A 41 -39.81 5.67 -23.87
C PRO A 41 -40.91 5.28 -24.86
N ALA A 42 -41.53 6.29 -25.48
CA ALA A 42 -42.52 6.13 -26.54
C ALA A 42 -41.93 5.32 -27.72
N PRO A 43 -42.75 4.56 -28.46
CA PRO A 43 -42.29 3.85 -29.65
C PRO A 43 -41.83 4.84 -30.72
N ILE A 44 -40.69 4.52 -31.32
CA ILE A 44 -40.03 5.31 -32.36
C ILE A 44 -40.89 5.23 -33.62
N VAL A 45 -41.63 6.28 -33.93
CA VAL A 45 -42.28 6.46 -35.24
C VAL A 45 -41.17 6.65 -36.27
N GLN A 46 -41.10 5.76 -37.27
CA GLN A 46 -40.21 5.90 -38.41
C GLN A 46 -40.77 6.99 -39.33
N GLU A 47 -40.31 8.24 -39.14
CA GLU A 47 -40.58 9.33 -40.07
C GLU A 47 -39.78 9.09 -41.38
N GLN A 48 -40.48 8.95 -42.50
CA GLN A 48 -39.88 8.83 -43.83
C GLN A 48 -39.23 10.16 -44.24
N PRO A 49 -38.00 10.17 -44.81
CA PRO A 49 -37.34 11.41 -45.19
C PRO A 49 -37.81 11.91 -46.56
N ALA A 50 -38.15 13.21 -46.62
CA ALA A 50 -38.34 13.98 -47.85
C ALA A 50 -36.98 14.31 -48.53
N PRO A 51 -36.93 14.50 -49.86
CA PRO A 51 -35.68 14.70 -50.58
C PRO A 51 -35.25 16.19 -50.64
N GLY A 52 -33.99 16.46 -50.27
CA GLY A 52 -33.22 17.59 -50.81
C GLY A 52 -32.69 18.62 -49.79
N ALA A 53 -31.41 18.49 -49.40
CA ALA A 53 -30.47 19.59 -49.04
C ALA A 53 -29.08 19.03 -48.62
N PRO A 54 -27.97 19.81 -48.71
CA PRO A 54 -26.61 19.29 -48.95
C PRO A 54 -25.91 18.67 -47.72
N GLY A 55 -25.13 17.62 -47.98
CA GLY A 55 -24.57 16.70 -46.98
C GLY A 55 -23.50 17.28 -46.06
N THR A 56 -23.66 16.99 -44.77
CA THR A 56 -22.60 17.01 -43.76
C THR A 56 -22.00 15.60 -43.63
N ARG A 57 -20.71 15.49 -43.92
CA ARG A 57 -19.93 14.26 -43.88
C ARG A 57 -19.96 13.68 -42.45
N ARG A 58 -20.54 12.49 -42.29
CA ARG A 58 -20.32 11.64 -41.10
C ARG A 58 -18.81 11.41 -40.97
N ARG A 59 -18.24 11.73 -39.81
CA ARG A 59 -16.84 11.43 -39.47
C ARG A 59 -16.69 9.90 -39.51
N GLY A 60 -15.96 9.40 -40.51
CA GLY A 60 -15.92 8.00 -40.90
C GLY A 60 -14.90 7.16 -40.12
N ASP A 61 -14.79 7.38 -38.82
CA ASP A 61 -13.69 6.83 -38.01
C ASP A 61 -14.16 5.73 -37.04
N ALA A 62 -15.45 5.37 -37.08
CA ALA A 62 -15.98 4.27 -36.28
C ALA A 62 -15.55 2.93 -36.90
N PHE A 63 -14.61 2.25 -36.25
CA PHE A 63 -14.09 0.94 -36.65
C PHE A 63 -15.19 -0.14 -36.65
N ASP A 64 -15.46 -0.72 -37.81
CA ASP A 64 -16.34 -1.88 -37.97
C ASP A 64 -15.51 -3.17 -38.15
N PRO A 65 -15.46 -4.06 -37.14
CA PRO A 65 -14.60 -5.23 -37.14
C PRO A 65 -14.98 -6.32 -38.16
N ASN A 66 -16.18 -6.29 -38.75
CA ASN A 66 -16.59 -7.26 -39.78
C ASN A 66 -16.18 -6.83 -41.19
N GLN A 67 -15.92 -5.55 -41.40
CA GLN A 67 -15.63 -4.99 -42.73
C GLN A 67 -14.12 -4.95 -43.02
N ASN A 68 -13.27 -4.84 -41.99
CA ASN A 68 -11.82 -4.72 -42.19
C ASN A 68 -10.98 -5.50 -41.14
N PRO A 69 -10.88 -6.84 -41.27
CA PRO A 69 -10.22 -7.70 -40.29
C PRO A 69 -8.69 -7.47 -40.17
N ASN A 70 -8.08 -6.76 -41.12
CA ASN A 70 -6.63 -6.51 -41.16
C ASN A 70 -6.22 -5.08 -40.75
N ALA A 71 -7.14 -4.24 -40.26
CA ALA A 71 -6.80 -2.87 -39.87
C ALA A 71 -5.81 -2.81 -38.68
N PRO A 72 -5.00 -1.74 -38.57
CA PRO A 72 -4.20 -1.47 -37.38
C PRO A 72 -5.13 -1.23 -36.17
N GLY A 73 -5.11 -2.13 -35.18
CA GLY A 73 -6.00 -2.08 -34.00
C GLY A 73 -7.09 -3.16 -33.95
N ALA A 74 -7.23 -3.99 -35.00
CA ALA A 74 -8.11 -5.16 -34.95
C ALA A 74 -7.57 -6.22 -33.96
N PRO A 75 -8.42 -6.80 -33.08
CA PRO A 75 -7.99 -7.89 -32.20
C PRO A 75 -7.65 -9.14 -33.03
N ARG A 76 -6.38 -9.54 -33.03
CA ARG A 76 -5.97 -10.83 -33.61
C ARG A 76 -6.30 -11.94 -32.63
N ALA A 77 -7.02 -12.96 -33.08
CA ALA A 77 -7.13 -14.21 -32.36
C ALA A 77 -5.73 -14.84 -32.24
N LEU A 78 -5.21 -14.90 -31.02
CA LEU A 78 -3.96 -15.58 -30.72
C LEU A 78 -4.17 -17.09 -30.90
N GLY A 79 -3.63 -17.62 -32.01
CA GLY A 79 -3.08 -18.98 -32.06
C GLY A 79 -4.08 -20.15 -32.11
N GLY A 80 -4.77 -20.31 -33.24
CA GLY A 80 -5.34 -21.60 -33.65
C GLY A 80 -4.32 -22.52 -34.35
N GLY A 81 -3.07 -22.52 -33.88
CA GLY A 81 -1.99 -23.31 -34.46
C GLY A 81 -1.74 -24.58 -33.66
N GLN A 82 -2.21 -25.72 -34.18
CA GLN A 82 -1.68 -27.02 -33.77
C GLN A 82 -0.18 -27.04 -34.08
N GLN A 83 0.66 -26.98 -33.05
CA GLN A 83 2.05 -27.39 -33.15
C GLN A 83 2.19 -28.75 -32.48
N PRO A 84 2.71 -29.78 -33.17
CA PRO A 84 3.01 -31.06 -32.56
C PRO A 84 4.16 -30.89 -31.56
N MET A 85 3.85 -31.13 -30.28
CA MET A 85 4.83 -31.19 -29.22
C MET A 85 5.69 -32.47 -29.39
N PRO A 86 7.02 -32.39 -29.36
CA PRO A 86 7.84 -33.58 -29.22
C PRO A 86 7.64 -34.17 -27.82
N ALA A 87 7.35 -35.47 -27.77
CA ALA A 87 7.18 -36.23 -26.53
C ALA A 87 8.47 -36.19 -25.71
N VAL A 88 8.44 -35.42 -24.61
CA VAL A 88 9.43 -35.55 -23.53
C VAL A 88 8.80 -36.43 -22.47
N THR A 89 9.33 -37.63 -22.32
CA THR A 89 8.98 -38.62 -21.30
C THR A 89 9.43 -38.14 -19.92
N PRO A 90 8.55 -37.99 -18.92
CA PRO A 90 8.96 -37.97 -17.53
C PRO A 90 8.65 -39.33 -16.91
N GLY A 91 9.71 -40.08 -16.60
CA GLY A 91 9.59 -41.25 -15.74
C GLY A 91 9.05 -40.84 -14.37
N GLY A 92 7.94 -41.46 -13.97
CA GLY A 92 7.31 -41.24 -12.68
C GLY A 92 5.80 -41.40 -12.77
N GLY A 93 5.33 -42.64 -12.86
CA GLY A 93 3.91 -42.97 -12.97
C GLY A 93 3.11 -42.38 -11.82
N ARG A 94 2.15 -41.52 -12.17
CA ARG A 94 1.00 -41.12 -11.35
C ARG A 94 -0.15 -40.80 -12.29
N ASN A 95 -1.27 -41.50 -12.14
CA ASN A 95 -2.50 -41.17 -12.86
C ASN A 95 -3.30 -40.12 -12.08
N PRO A 96 -4.06 -39.23 -12.74
CA PRO A 96 -4.90 -38.24 -12.07
C PRO A 96 -6.03 -38.90 -11.28
N GLY A 97 -6.14 -38.64 -9.97
CA GLY A 97 -7.27 -39.07 -9.13
C GLY A 97 -6.90 -39.82 -7.84
N GLU A 98 -5.63 -40.15 -7.62
CA GLU A 98 -5.19 -40.83 -6.39
C GLU A 98 -4.96 -39.83 -5.23
N PRO A 99 -5.42 -40.14 -4.00
CA PRO A 99 -5.17 -39.30 -2.83
C PRO A 99 -3.67 -39.29 -2.47
N LEU A 100 -3.17 -38.12 -2.06
CA LEU A 100 -1.77 -37.92 -1.70
C LEU A 100 -1.42 -38.66 -0.41
N ASP A 101 -0.64 -39.73 -0.51
CA ASP A 101 -0.15 -40.49 0.65
C ASP A 101 1.11 -39.83 1.24
N LEU A 102 0.97 -39.18 2.40
CA LEU A 102 2.06 -38.49 3.12
C LEU A 102 2.89 -39.42 4.02
N ALA A 103 2.62 -40.74 4.04
CA ALA A 103 3.30 -41.66 4.94
C ALA A 103 4.77 -41.96 4.56
N ASN A 104 5.27 -41.39 3.44
CA ASN A 104 6.63 -41.67 2.94
C ASN A 104 7.45 -40.43 2.58
N THR A 105 7.09 -39.25 3.09
CA THR A 105 7.83 -37.98 2.86
C THR A 105 8.67 -37.54 4.06
N SER A 106 9.01 -38.45 4.97
CA SER A 106 9.99 -38.16 6.02
C SER A 106 11.42 -38.22 5.44
N PRO A 107 12.27 -37.20 5.65
CA PRO A 107 13.67 -37.30 5.27
C PRO A 107 14.37 -38.38 6.10
N ARG A 108 14.77 -39.47 5.44
CA ARG A 108 15.68 -40.47 5.99
C ARG A 108 17.02 -39.79 6.32
N TYR A 109 17.28 -39.56 7.60
CA TYR A 109 18.65 -39.39 8.10
C TYR A 109 19.37 -40.73 7.96
N GLN A 110 20.13 -40.90 6.88
CA GLN A 110 21.14 -41.96 6.83
C GLN A 110 22.40 -41.46 7.53
N GLN A 111 22.67 -42.08 8.68
CA GLN A 111 23.97 -42.09 9.36
C GLN A 111 25.04 -42.68 8.44
N GLY A 112 26.18 -42.01 8.34
CA GLY A 112 27.35 -42.54 7.65
C GLY A 112 28.60 -41.69 7.84
N VAL A 113 29.45 -42.12 8.80
CA VAL A 113 30.92 -41.98 8.90
C VAL A 113 31.61 -40.60 8.83
N PRO A 114 32.45 -40.22 9.84
CA PRO A 114 33.35 -39.07 9.76
C PRO A 114 34.70 -39.43 9.10
N PRO A 115 35.26 -38.61 8.20
CA PRO A 115 36.67 -38.75 7.84
C PRO A 115 37.60 -38.01 8.82
N ALA A 116 38.74 -38.66 9.02
CA ALA A 116 39.82 -38.40 9.96
C ALA A 116 40.42 -36.99 9.95
N ALA A 117 40.95 -36.63 11.12
CA ALA A 117 41.85 -35.52 11.36
C ALA A 117 43.21 -35.70 10.66
N GLN A 118 43.75 -34.62 10.10
CA GLN A 118 45.19 -34.45 9.91
C GLN A 118 45.71 -33.24 10.71
N PRO A 119 46.95 -33.31 11.24
CA PRO A 119 47.45 -32.37 12.24
C PRO A 119 48.31 -31.25 11.65
N GLY A 120 48.18 -30.05 12.24
CA GLY A 120 49.27 -29.07 12.30
C GLY A 120 49.04 -27.76 11.55
N TYR A 121 48.43 -26.77 12.21
CA TYR A 121 48.73 -25.33 12.10
C TYR A 121 48.28 -24.63 13.40
N PRO A 122 49.03 -23.61 13.91
CA PRO A 122 48.77 -22.98 15.20
C PRO A 122 47.55 -22.04 15.15
N PRO A 123 46.85 -21.79 16.29
CA PRO A 123 45.71 -20.89 16.32
C PRO A 123 46.16 -19.42 16.19
N ALA A 124 45.79 -18.77 15.10
CA ALA A 124 45.92 -17.33 14.94
C ALA A 124 44.73 -16.62 15.63
N GLN A 125 45.00 -15.97 16.76
CA GLN A 125 44.09 -14.99 17.34
C GLN A 125 44.02 -13.77 16.40
N SER A 126 42.83 -13.42 15.93
CA SER A 126 42.60 -12.17 15.21
C SER A 126 41.29 -11.54 15.66
N ASN A 127 41.46 -10.36 16.27
CA ASN A 127 40.41 -9.47 16.73
C ASN A 127 40.12 -8.49 15.57
N TYR A 128 38.86 -8.46 15.10
CA TYR A 128 38.22 -7.57 14.08
C TYR A 128 38.47 -7.86 12.57
N PRO A 129 37.57 -7.43 11.65
CA PRO A 129 36.33 -8.13 11.26
C PRO A 129 36.25 -8.40 9.73
N ALA A 130 35.52 -9.41 9.27
CA ALA A 130 35.23 -9.58 7.84
C ALA A 130 33.87 -10.26 7.58
N PRO A 131 33.17 -9.89 6.49
CA PRO A 131 31.81 -10.31 6.18
C PRO A 131 31.84 -11.72 5.58
N ALA A 132 31.36 -12.71 6.33
CA ALA A 132 31.17 -14.06 5.81
C ALA A 132 29.74 -14.19 5.28
N GLY A 133 29.63 -14.14 3.95
CA GLY A 133 28.48 -14.67 3.22
C GLY A 133 28.32 -16.15 3.55
N GLY A 134 27.38 -16.43 4.46
CA GLY A 134 26.71 -17.71 4.58
C GLY A 134 25.26 -17.46 4.28
N THR A 135 24.74 -18.07 3.21
CA THR A 135 23.29 -18.16 2.96
C THR A 135 22.67 -19.10 3.98
N ALA A 136 22.64 -18.68 5.24
CA ALA A 136 21.59 -19.09 6.15
C ALA A 136 20.37 -18.31 5.69
N LEU A 137 19.40 -19.01 5.09
CA LEU A 137 18.03 -18.50 5.02
C LEU A 137 17.49 -18.49 6.45
N ALA A 138 17.99 -17.54 7.26
CA ALA A 138 17.34 -17.15 8.48
C ALA A 138 16.01 -16.57 8.02
N THR A 139 14.94 -17.31 8.25
CA THR A 139 13.57 -16.80 8.15
C THR A 139 13.38 -15.80 9.28
N LEU A 140 14.10 -14.68 9.22
CA LEU A 140 13.78 -13.52 10.03
C LEU A 140 12.33 -13.17 9.71
N PRO A 141 11.52 -12.83 10.73
CA PRO A 141 10.18 -12.35 10.47
C PRO A 141 10.26 -11.18 9.46
N PRO A 142 9.22 -10.93 8.65
CA PRO A 142 9.19 -9.93 7.57
C PRO A 142 9.21 -8.48 8.09
N SER A 143 9.88 -8.22 9.22
CA SER A 143 10.04 -6.93 9.88
C SER A 143 11.46 -6.74 10.40
N ALA A 144 12.43 -7.55 9.96
CA ALA A 144 13.79 -7.50 10.48
C ALA A 144 14.73 -6.58 9.70
N THR A 145 14.42 -6.24 8.46
CA THR A 145 15.20 -5.27 7.69
C THR A 145 14.53 -3.90 7.70
N PRO A 146 15.30 -2.80 7.54
CA PRO A 146 14.72 -1.46 7.41
C PRO A 146 13.68 -1.43 6.27
N ARG A 147 13.99 -2.03 5.14
CA ARG A 147 13.09 -2.07 3.99
C ARG A 147 11.76 -2.74 4.33
N ASP A 148 11.78 -3.87 5.03
CA ASP A 148 10.55 -4.56 5.38
C ASP A 148 9.69 -3.74 6.36
N GLU A 149 10.30 -3.07 7.34
CA GLU A 149 9.59 -2.21 8.29
C GLU A 149 8.99 -0.97 7.59
N PHE A 150 9.71 -0.41 6.61
CA PHE A 150 9.18 0.64 5.75
C PHE A 150 8.00 0.16 4.92
N ASP A 151 8.13 -0.98 4.23
CA ASP A 151 7.10 -1.57 3.38
C ASP A 151 5.84 -1.93 4.20
N LEU A 152 6.01 -2.37 5.45
CA LEU A 152 4.90 -2.56 6.40
C LEU A 152 4.14 -1.26 6.64
N GLY A 153 4.85 -0.16 6.91
CA GLY A 153 4.27 1.17 7.07
C GLY A 153 3.50 1.63 5.83
N ILE A 154 4.05 1.39 4.64
CA ILE A 154 3.36 1.66 3.37
C ILE A 154 2.10 0.80 3.23
N GLY A 155 2.14 -0.47 3.63
CA GLY A 155 0.97 -1.34 3.65
C GLY A 155 -0.15 -0.82 4.54
N TYR A 156 0.17 -0.23 5.71
CA TYR A 156 -0.82 0.45 6.54
C TYR A 156 -1.40 1.70 5.86
N MET A 157 -0.57 2.51 5.21
CA MET A 157 -1.04 3.68 4.44
C MET A 157 -2.03 3.29 3.34
N GLN A 158 -1.74 2.22 2.59
CA GLN A 158 -2.61 1.73 1.51
C GLN A 158 -3.96 1.23 2.04
N ARG A 159 -3.96 0.60 3.22
CA ARG A 159 -5.17 0.17 3.93
C ARG A 159 -5.89 1.32 4.64
N LYS A 160 -5.36 2.54 4.56
CA LYS A 160 -5.84 3.73 5.27
C LYS A 160 -5.82 3.61 6.79
N ASP A 161 -5.00 2.69 7.31
CA ASP A 161 -4.75 2.56 8.74
C ASP A 161 -3.65 3.53 9.14
N TYR A 162 -4.01 4.82 9.18
CA TYR A 162 -3.04 5.89 9.40
C TYR A 162 -2.47 5.89 10.82
N ALA A 163 -3.18 5.30 11.80
CA ALA A 163 -2.68 5.20 13.17
C ALA A 163 -1.54 4.19 13.26
N LEU A 164 -1.70 2.99 12.67
CA LEU A 164 -0.61 2.02 12.59
C LEU A 164 0.52 2.48 11.68
N ALA A 165 0.20 3.17 10.57
CA ALA A 165 1.21 3.75 9.69
C ALA A 165 2.07 4.79 10.42
N GLU A 166 1.46 5.70 11.19
CA GLU A 166 2.19 6.68 12.01
C GLU A 166 3.14 5.98 12.98
N GLN A 167 2.63 5.00 13.75
CA GLN A 167 3.44 4.30 14.74
C GLN A 167 4.62 3.59 14.07
N THR A 168 4.38 2.92 12.95
CA THR A 168 5.40 2.18 12.19
C THR A 168 6.46 3.14 11.65
N MET A 169 6.06 4.22 10.99
CA MET A 169 7.00 5.20 10.42
C MET A 169 7.78 5.95 11.51
N LYS A 170 7.15 6.27 12.64
CA LYS A 170 7.83 6.88 13.79
C LYS A 170 8.85 5.93 14.41
N ASN A 171 8.55 4.64 14.47
CA ASN A 171 9.48 3.64 14.97
C ASN A 171 10.65 3.43 14.00
N PHE A 172 10.37 3.41 12.70
CA PHE A 172 11.38 3.34 11.65
C PHE A 172 12.42 4.47 11.75
N THR A 173 11.98 5.74 11.87
CA THR A 173 12.89 6.89 11.96
C THR A 173 13.73 6.90 13.23
N GLN A 174 13.27 6.23 14.30
CA GLN A 174 14.02 6.06 15.54
C GLN A 174 15.02 4.90 15.49
N LYS A 175 14.61 3.77 14.91
CA LYS A 175 15.45 2.55 14.83
C LYS A 175 16.55 2.68 13.79
N PHE A 176 16.25 3.32 12.65
CA PHE A 176 17.12 3.33 11.48
C PHE A 176 17.50 4.75 11.03
N PRO A 177 18.01 5.64 11.90
CA PRO A 177 18.19 7.07 11.58
C PRO A 177 19.19 7.36 10.43
N GLY A 178 20.03 6.39 10.06
CA GLY A 178 21.00 6.51 8.97
C GLY A 178 20.59 5.85 7.66
N ASP A 179 19.41 5.22 7.60
CA ASP A 179 18.97 4.53 6.39
C ASP A 179 18.55 5.55 5.29
N PRO A 180 18.84 5.28 4.00
CA PRO A 180 18.42 6.18 2.92
C PRO A 180 16.90 6.41 2.84
N LEU A 181 16.08 5.48 3.36
CA LEU A 181 14.62 5.60 3.37
C LEU A 181 14.09 6.51 4.49
N VAL A 182 14.92 6.99 5.41
CA VAL A 182 14.46 7.82 6.54
C VAL A 182 13.75 9.09 6.09
N GLY A 183 14.25 9.73 5.03
CA GLY A 183 13.59 10.91 4.46
C GLY A 183 12.20 10.59 3.92
N ASP A 184 12.04 9.43 3.30
CA ASP A 184 10.77 8.96 2.77
C ASP A 184 9.84 8.51 3.91
N ALA A 185 10.36 7.85 4.95
CA ALA A 185 9.59 7.44 6.12
C ALA A 185 9.07 8.65 6.89
N GLN A 186 9.89 9.69 7.03
CA GLN A 186 9.49 10.95 7.63
C GLN A 186 8.38 11.65 6.80
N TYR A 187 8.44 11.55 5.47
CA TYR A 187 7.34 12.03 4.60
C TYR A 187 6.05 11.25 4.86
N TRP A 188 6.10 9.92 4.90
CA TRP A 188 4.92 9.09 5.14
C TRP A 188 4.37 9.23 6.56
N LEU A 189 5.21 9.53 7.54
CA LEU A 189 4.80 9.94 8.87
C LEU A 189 3.98 11.23 8.82
N GLY A 190 4.47 12.24 8.10
CA GLY A 190 3.74 13.49 7.88
C GLY A 190 2.41 13.31 7.14
N GLU A 191 2.37 12.41 6.16
CA GLU A 191 1.15 12.03 5.44
C GLU A 191 0.16 11.30 6.36
N SER A 192 0.63 10.39 7.22
CA SER A 192 -0.20 9.73 8.24
C SER A 192 -0.88 10.77 9.14
N TYR A 193 -0.12 11.74 9.65
CA TYR A 193 -0.67 12.85 10.45
C TYR A 193 -1.68 13.69 9.65
N PHE A 194 -1.37 14.00 8.39
CA PHE A 194 -2.26 14.78 7.52
C PHE A 194 -3.62 14.11 7.37
N GLN A 195 -3.63 12.81 7.09
CA GLN A 195 -4.85 12.05 6.87
C GLN A 195 -5.68 11.87 8.15
N ARG A 196 -5.01 11.92 9.31
CA ARG A 196 -5.65 11.97 10.64
C ARG A 196 -6.09 13.37 11.04
N GLN A 197 -5.95 14.38 10.17
CA GLN A 197 -6.26 15.79 10.41
C GLN A 197 -5.41 16.44 11.51
N GLN A 198 -4.27 15.82 11.85
CA GLN A 198 -3.28 16.35 12.77
C GLN A 198 -2.32 17.26 12.01
N TYR A 199 -2.85 18.40 11.51
CA TYR A 199 -2.14 19.24 10.56
C TYR A 199 -0.90 19.91 11.14
N ARG A 200 -0.86 20.15 12.46
CA ARG A 200 0.32 20.71 13.14
C ARG A 200 1.49 19.71 13.14
N ASP A 201 1.25 18.50 13.62
CA ASP A 201 2.24 17.41 13.63
C ASP A 201 2.68 17.06 12.19
N SER A 202 1.72 17.08 11.26
CA SER A 202 1.98 16.91 9.83
C SER A 202 2.93 17.97 9.28
N ALA A 203 2.68 19.25 9.57
CA ALA A 203 3.55 20.35 9.15
C ALA A 203 4.97 20.20 9.73
N GLU A 204 5.10 19.86 11.01
CA GLU A 204 6.42 19.62 11.63
C GLU A 204 7.17 18.47 10.95
N ALA A 205 6.46 17.37 10.67
CA ALA A 205 7.05 16.20 10.00
C ALA A 205 7.51 16.52 8.58
N PHE A 206 6.70 17.22 7.79
CA PHE A 206 7.06 17.63 6.43
C PHE A 206 8.18 18.68 6.40
N LEU A 207 8.17 19.63 7.34
CA LEU A 207 9.25 20.59 7.50
C LEU A 207 10.57 19.87 7.76
N ALA A 208 10.59 18.85 8.61
CA ALA A 208 11.78 18.03 8.86
C ALA A 208 12.30 17.38 7.56
N VAL A 209 11.44 16.89 6.67
CA VAL A 209 11.88 16.39 5.35
C VAL A 209 12.55 17.48 4.53
N THR A 210 11.94 18.67 4.44
CA THR A 210 12.47 19.75 3.59
C THR A 210 13.73 20.42 4.12
N THR A 211 14.08 20.22 5.40
CA THR A 211 15.21 20.85 6.07
C THR A 211 16.34 19.86 6.37
N LYS A 212 16.02 18.65 6.82
CA LYS A 212 17.00 17.61 7.15
C LYS A 212 17.26 16.66 5.97
N TYR A 213 16.25 16.42 5.14
CA TYR A 213 16.29 15.45 4.04
C TYR A 213 16.01 16.11 2.69
N GLU A 214 16.57 17.31 2.46
CA GLU A 214 16.35 18.14 1.25
C GLU A 214 16.72 17.43 -0.06
N LYS A 215 17.58 16.41 -0.01
CA LYS A 215 18.00 15.61 -1.17
C LYS A 215 17.10 14.41 -1.43
N SER A 216 16.14 14.09 -0.56
CA SER A 216 15.19 13.01 -0.78
C SER A 216 14.34 13.31 -2.02
N ALA A 217 13.98 12.25 -2.76
CA ALA A 217 13.04 12.34 -3.87
C ALA A 217 11.66 12.89 -3.43
N LYS A 218 11.30 12.73 -2.14
CA LYS A 218 10.06 13.23 -1.55
C LYS A 218 10.14 14.66 -1.02
N ALA A 219 11.33 15.29 -1.00
CA ALA A 219 11.47 16.65 -0.50
C ALA A 219 10.58 17.71 -1.19
N PRO A 220 10.43 17.74 -2.54
CA PRO A 220 9.50 18.67 -3.18
C PRO A 220 8.03 18.37 -2.84
N ASP A 221 7.63 17.10 -2.80
CA ASP A 221 6.28 16.69 -2.39
C ASP A 221 6.02 17.04 -0.92
N ALA A 222 7.01 16.89 -0.04
CA ALA A 222 6.93 17.26 1.37
C ALA A 222 6.72 18.77 1.54
N LEU A 223 7.40 19.61 0.76
CA LEU A 223 7.22 21.06 0.82
C LEU A 223 5.83 21.48 0.34
N LEU A 224 5.31 20.82 -0.70
CA LEU A 224 3.91 20.99 -1.12
C LEU A 224 2.94 20.60 0.00
N ARG A 225 3.16 19.43 0.62
CA ARG A 225 2.33 18.95 1.72
C ARG A 225 2.40 19.85 2.95
N LEU A 226 3.57 20.39 3.28
CA LEU A 226 3.74 21.40 4.32
C LEU A 226 2.83 22.61 4.09
N GLY A 227 2.84 23.18 2.88
CA GLY A 227 1.94 24.29 2.54
C GLY A 227 0.46 23.91 2.65
N GLN A 228 0.09 22.68 2.26
CA GLN A 228 -1.28 22.18 2.42
C GLN A 228 -1.68 22.03 3.90
N SER A 229 -0.77 21.52 4.75
CA SER A 229 -0.99 21.41 6.20
C SER A 229 -1.17 22.79 6.84
N LEU A 230 -0.33 23.77 6.47
CA LEU A 230 -0.44 25.16 6.94
C LEU A 230 -1.76 25.80 6.49
N ALA A 231 -2.17 25.59 5.24
CA ALA A 231 -3.46 26.07 4.74
C ALA A 231 -4.64 25.45 5.51
N ALA A 232 -4.55 24.17 5.88
CA ALA A 232 -5.56 23.50 6.70
C ALA A 232 -5.63 24.07 8.13
N LEU A 233 -4.49 24.51 8.67
CA LEU A 233 -4.38 25.24 9.94
C LEU A 233 -4.86 26.70 9.86
N LYS A 234 -5.29 27.18 8.69
CA LYS A 234 -5.65 28.59 8.42
C LYS A 234 -4.49 29.58 8.48
N GLU A 235 -3.26 29.08 8.47
CA GLU A 235 -2.03 29.88 8.39
C GLU A 235 -1.73 30.24 6.93
N LYS A 236 -2.53 31.16 6.38
CA LYS A 236 -2.51 31.49 4.95
C LYS A 236 -1.14 32.01 4.49
N GLU A 237 -0.59 32.97 5.22
CA GLU A 237 0.67 33.64 4.88
C GLU A 237 1.82 32.63 4.84
N ALA A 238 1.88 31.75 5.86
CA ALA A 238 2.87 30.69 5.94
C ALA A 238 2.70 29.66 4.80
N ALA A 239 1.45 29.29 4.47
CA ALA A 239 1.18 28.38 3.36
C ALA A 239 1.64 28.97 2.01
N CYS A 240 1.34 30.25 1.75
CA CYS A 240 1.77 30.93 0.54
C CYS A 240 3.31 31.02 0.43
N ALA A 241 3.98 31.29 1.54
CA ALA A 241 5.44 31.27 1.60
C ALA A 241 5.99 29.87 1.26
N ALA A 242 5.47 28.82 1.88
CA ALA A 242 5.90 27.44 1.61
C ALA A 242 5.72 27.05 0.14
N PHE A 243 4.58 27.39 -0.47
CA PHE A 243 4.33 27.15 -1.88
C PHE A 243 5.31 27.92 -2.79
N GLY A 244 5.59 29.18 -2.47
CA GLY A 244 6.55 30.01 -3.22
C GLY A 244 8.02 29.55 -3.11
N GLU A 245 8.37 28.79 -2.07
CA GLU A 245 9.71 28.22 -1.91
C GLU A 245 9.94 27.01 -2.84
N ILE A 246 8.90 26.29 -3.26
CA ILE A 246 9.04 25.08 -4.09
C ILE A 246 9.72 25.39 -5.43
N GLY A 247 9.31 26.47 -6.09
CA GLY A 247 9.91 26.90 -7.35
C GLY A 247 11.38 27.31 -7.22
N ARG A 248 11.78 27.83 -6.06
CA ARG A 248 13.15 28.29 -5.77
C ARG A 248 14.06 27.14 -5.35
N LYS A 249 13.64 26.32 -4.38
CA LYS A 249 14.44 25.21 -3.84
C LYS A 249 14.44 23.99 -4.76
N TYR A 250 13.32 23.69 -5.41
CA TYR A 250 13.15 22.49 -6.23
C TYR A 250 12.75 22.85 -7.67
N PRO A 251 13.62 23.53 -8.45
CA PRO A 251 13.31 23.90 -9.83
C PRO A 251 13.07 22.67 -10.73
N ARG A 252 13.62 21.52 -10.35
CA ARG A 252 13.44 20.21 -11.01
C ARG A 252 12.27 19.38 -10.46
N ALA A 253 11.43 19.94 -9.59
CA ALA A 253 10.22 19.27 -9.13
C ALA A 253 9.35 18.82 -10.31
N SER A 254 8.63 17.71 -10.14
CA SER A 254 7.78 17.15 -11.18
C SER A 254 6.71 18.14 -11.65
N ALA A 255 6.28 18.02 -12.90
CA ALA A 255 5.21 18.86 -13.44
C ALA A 255 3.92 18.75 -12.62
N GLY A 256 3.63 17.56 -12.07
CA GLY A 256 2.47 17.33 -11.19
C GLY A 256 2.54 18.11 -9.89
N VAL A 257 3.72 18.18 -9.25
CA VAL A 257 3.92 18.99 -8.04
C VAL A 257 3.71 20.46 -8.36
N LYS A 258 4.35 20.99 -9.41
CA LYS A 258 4.20 22.40 -9.83
C LYS A 258 2.75 22.77 -10.12
N ALA A 259 2.05 21.95 -10.91
CA ALA A 259 0.64 22.18 -11.21
C ALA A 259 -0.25 22.12 -9.96
N THR A 260 0.10 21.31 -8.96
CA THR A 260 -0.63 21.26 -7.69
C THR A 260 -0.38 22.50 -6.85
N VAL A 261 0.87 22.98 -6.79
CA VAL A 261 1.21 24.25 -6.14
C VAL A 261 0.39 25.40 -6.72
N ASP A 262 0.32 25.52 -8.04
CA ASP A 262 -0.43 26.59 -8.70
C ASP A 262 -1.93 26.55 -8.34
N ARG A 263 -2.53 25.35 -8.26
CA ARG A 263 -3.93 25.18 -7.84
C ARG A 263 -4.13 25.55 -6.37
N GLU A 264 -3.21 25.12 -5.52
CA GLU A 264 -3.23 25.36 -4.08
C GLU A 264 -3.09 26.86 -3.76
N GLN A 265 -2.15 27.55 -4.41
CA GLN A 265 -1.98 29.00 -4.28
C GLN A 265 -3.26 29.76 -4.63
N LYS A 266 -3.89 29.43 -5.77
CA LYS A 266 -5.18 30.03 -6.16
C LYS A 266 -6.28 29.74 -5.15
N ARG A 267 -6.36 28.51 -4.62
CA ARG A 267 -7.35 28.10 -3.62
C ARG A 267 -7.18 28.90 -2.32
N VAL A 268 -5.95 29.08 -1.89
CA VAL A 268 -5.58 29.79 -0.65
C VAL A 268 -5.57 31.32 -0.85
N LYS A 269 -5.68 31.79 -2.10
CA LYS A 269 -5.60 33.21 -2.49
C LYS A 269 -4.25 33.84 -2.12
N CYS A 270 -3.20 33.08 -2.37
CA CYS A 270 -1.90 33.65 -2.72
C CYS A 270 -2.03 34.26 -4.13
#